data_AF-A0A945QMX3-F1
#
_entry.id   AF-A0A945QMX3-F1
#
_cell.length_a   1.000
_cell.length_b   1.000
_cell.length_c   1.000
_cell.angle_alpha   90.00
_cell.angle_beta   90.00
_cell.angle_gamma   90.00
#
_symmetry.space_group_name_H-M   'P 1'
#
loop_
_entity.id
_entity.type
_entity.pdbx_description
1 polymer ?
#
loop_
_entity_poly.entity_id
_entity_poly.type
_entity_poly.pdbx_seq_one_letter_code
_entity_poly.pdbx_strand_id
1 'polypeptide(L)' 'MNLIQLSIFRPTAVISVVLMVILFGWVSLQKIPIQMAPDVRQPVIIIKTNWRGASPTEVEREIVSKQEEALKG' A
#
# COMPACT_ATOMS: atom_id res chain seq x y z
N MET A 1 20.00 7.80 -37.41
CA MET A 1 19.56 6.38 -37.44
C MET A 1 18.06 6.39 -37.71
N ASN A 2 17.62 5.78 -38.81
CA ASN A 2 16.24 5.88 -39.29
C ASN A 2 15.44 4.66 -38.81
N LEU A 3 14.71 4.79 -37.69
CA LEU A 3 13.95 3.68 -37.09
C LEU A 3 12.96 3.06 -38.08
N ILE A 4 12.34 3.89 -38.92
CA ILE A 4 11.36 3.46 -39.93
C ILE A 4 12.03 2.50 -40.93
N GLN A 5 13.22 2.86 -41.42
CA GLN A 5 13.95 2.05 -42.40
C GLN A 5 14.43 0.72 -41.81
N LEU A 6 14.87 0.72 -40.54
CA LEU A 6 15.28 -0.50 -39.84
C LEU A 6 14.09 -1.45 -39.61
N SER A 7 12.92 -0.90 -39.25
CA SER A 7 11.69 -1.67 -39.06
C SER A 7 11.20 -2.32 -40.35
N ILE A 8 11.36 -1.65 -41.49
CA ILE A 8 11.01 -2.21 -42.82
C ILE A 8 11.99 -3.31 -43.24
N PHE A 9 13.30 -3.14 -42.97
CA PHE A 9 14.32 -4.13 -43.34
C PHE A 9 14.31 -5.40 -42.47
N ARG A 10 13.82 -5.32 -41.24
CA ARG A 10 13.76 -6.45 -40.30
C ARG A 10 12.34 -6.69 -39.75
N PRO A 11 11.38 -7.06 -40.61
CA PRO A 11 9.97 -7.19 -40.22
C PRO A 11 9.74 -8.31 -39.20
N THR A 12 10.49 -9.41 -39.28
CA THR A 12 10.40 -10.53 -38.32
C THR A 12 10.81 -10.11 -36.91
N ALA A 13 11.86 -9.29 -36.77
CA ALA A 13 12.28 -8.76 -35.48
C ALA A 13 11.21 -7.83 -34.89
N VAL A 14 10.62 -6.95 -35.70
CA VAL A 14 9.53 -6.06 -35.26
C VAL A 14 8.32 -6.87 -34.78
N ILE A 15 7.91 -7.89 -35.54
CA ILE A 15 6.79 -8.77 -35.17
C ILE A 15 7.08 -9.49 -33.85
N SER A 16 8.30 -10.00 -33.64
CA SER A 16 8.64 -10.65 -32.37
C SER A 16 8.55 -9.70 -31.17
N VAL A 17 8.98 -8.45 -31.32
CA VAL A 17 8.90 -7.44 -30.26
C VAL A 17 7.44 -7.08 -29.97
N VAL A 18 6.63 -6.89 -31.01
CA VAL A 18 5.19 -6.61 -30.85
C VAL A 18 4.49 -7.78 -30.14
N LEU A 19 4.75 -9.02 -30.54
CA LEU A 19 4.19 -10.21 -29.89
C LEU A 19 4.62 -10.30 -28.42
N MET A 20 5.88 -10.00 -28.14
CA MET A 20 6.42 -9.98 -26.78
C MET A 20 5.71 -8.92 -25.92
N VAL A 21 5.50 -7.71 -26.45
CA VAL A 21 4.74 -6.64 -25.77
C VAL A 21 3.30 -7.07 -25.50
N ILE A 22 2.62 -7.70 -26.46
CA ILE A 22 1.24 -8.20 -26.29
C ILE A 22 1.19 -9.27 -25.21
N LEU A 23 2.12 -10.24 -25.23
CA LEU A 23 2.16 -11.33 -24.26
C LEU A 23 2.39 -10.80 -22.83
N PHE A 24 3.37 -9.92 -22.64
CA PHE A 24 3.63 -9.31 -21.34
C PHE A 24 2.49 -8.39 -20.88
N GLY A 25 1.88 -7.65 -21.81
CA GLY A 25 0.69 -6.84 -21.54
C GLY A 25 -0.48 -7.70 -21.05
N TRP A 26 -0.73 -8.84 -21.70
CA TRP A 26 -1.76 -9.79 -21.31
C TRP A 26 -1.53 -10.37 -19.91
N VAL A 27 -0.31 -10.84 -19.64
CA VAL A 27 0.06 -11.38 -18.33
C VAL A 27 -0.05 -10.31 -17.24
N SER A 28 0.33 -9.07 -17.55
CA SER A 28 0.20 -7.94 -16.62
C SER A 28 -1.26 -7.68 -16.27
N LEU A 29 -2.14 -7.60 -17.26
CA LEU A 29 -3.59 -7.42 -17.08
C LEU A 29 -4.20 -8.49 -16.17
N GLN A 30 -3.78 -9.75 -16.30
CA GLN A 30 -4.26 -10.84 -15.45
C GLN A 30 -3.70 -10.81 -14.03
N LYS A 31 -2.50 -10.25 -13.82
CA LYS A 31 -1.82 -10.22 -12.52
C LYS A 31 -2.13 -8.99 -11.68
N ILE A 32 -2.72 -7.95 -12.25
CA ILE A 32 -3.09 -6.75 -11.49
C ILE A 32 -4.13 -7.13 -10.43
N PRO A 33 -3.82 -6.97 -9.13
CA PRO A 33 -4.77 -7.27 -8.06
C PRO A 33 -5.89 -6.23 -8.08
N ILE A 34 -7.10 -6.65 -8.45
CA ILE A 34 -8.28 -5.79 -8.42
C ILE A 34 -8.82 -5.78 -7.00
N GLN A 35 -8.80 -4.61 -6.35
CA GLN A 35 -9.41 -4.40 -5.05
C GLN A 35 -10.78 -3.76 -5.25
N MET A 36 -11.85 -4.38 -4.73
CA MET A 36 -13.22 -3.86 -4.86
C MET A 36 -13.47 -2.64 -3.98
N ALA A 37 -12.77 -2.55 -2.85
CA ALA A 37 -12.76 -1.40 -1.97
C ALA A 37 -11.29 -1.10 -1.60
N PRO A 38 -10.89 0.18 -1.59
CA PRO A 38 -9.57 0.54 -1.10
C PRO A 38 -9.46 0.18 0.38
N ASP A 39 -8.33 -0.42 0.77
CA ASP A 39 -8.00 -0.66 2.18
C ASP A 39 -7.69 0.69 2.85
N VAL A 40 -8.72 1.30 3.42
CA VAL A 40 -8.58 2.53 4.22
C VAL A 40 -8.06 2.14 5.60
N ARG A 41 -6.74 1.87 5.68
CA ARG A 41 -6.05 1.64 6.94
C ARG A 41 -5.96 2.95 7.71
N GLN A 42 -6.99 3.26 8.49
CA GLN A 42 -6.88 4.27 9.54
C GLN A 42 -6.06 3.64 10.67
N PRO A 43 -4.85 4.13 10.97
CA PRO A 43 -4.07 3.61 12.07
C PRO A 43 -4.78 3.96 13.38
N VAL A 44 -5.37 2.97 14.04
CA VAL A 44 -5.99 3.12 15.36
C VAL A 44 -5.05 2.52 16.39
N ILE A 45 -4.62 3.34 17.36
CA ILE A 45 -3.82 2.89 18.50
C ILE A 45 -4.73 2.84 19.72
N ILE A 46 -4.81 1.69 20.36
CA ILE A 46 -5.63 1.48 21.58
C ILE A 46 -4.68 1.20 22.74
N ILE A 47 -4.67 2.10 23.73
CA ILE A 47 -3.92 1.93 24.97
C ILE A 47 -4.90 1.55 26.07
N LYS A 48 -4.69 0.39 26.70
CA LYS A 48 -5.52 -0.11 27.80
C LYS A 48 -4.70 -0.12 29.08
N THR A 49 -5.12 0.68 30.05
CA THR A 49 -4.47 0.76 31.36
C THR A 49 -5.35 0.06 32.40
N ASN A 50 -4.87 -1.07 32.93
CA ASN A 50 -5.56 -1.83 33.97
C ASN A 50 -4.79 -1.70 35.29
N TRP A 51 -5.43 -1.14 36.31
CA TRP A 51 -4.84 -1.00 37.64
C TRP A 51 -5.80 -1.49 38.72
N ARG A 52 -5.36 -2.45 39.54
CA ARG A 52 -6.19 -3.02 40.62
C ARG A 52 -5.94 -2.29 41.94
N GLY A 53 -7.01 -2.05 42.69
CA GLY A 53 -6.92 -1.50 44.04
C GLY A 53 -6.85 0.03 44.13
N ALA A 54 -6.91 0.75 43.01
CA ALA A 54 -7.08 2.20 43.00
C ALA A 54 -8.52 2.56 42.60
N SER A 55 -8.99 3.71 43.09
CA SER A 55 -10.28 4.25 42.65
C SER A 55 -10.23 4.67 41.17
N PRO A 56 -11.33 4.56 40.41
CA PRO A 56 -11.34 4.98 39.01
C PRO A 56 -10.85 6.41 38.79
N THR A 57 -11.23 7.31 39.70
CA THR A 57 -10.83 8.73 39.69
C THR A 57 -9.33 8.94 39.89
N GLU A 58 -8.69 8.08 40.67
CA GLU A 58 -7.27 8.17 40.95
C GLU A 58 -6.44 7.60 39.80
N VAL A 59 -6.90 6.50 39.18
CA VAL A 59 -6.30 5.95 37.96
C VAL A 59 -6.37 6.96 36.81
N GLU A 60 -7.51 7.65 36.66
CA GLU A 60 -7.66 8.69 35.65
C GLU A 60 -6.65 9.82 35.87
N ARG A 61 -6.64 10.41 37.06
CA ARG A 61 -5.82 11.58 37.37
C ARG A 61 -4.31 11.30 37.38
N GLU A 62 -3.90 10.19 38.00
CA GLU A 62 -2.48 9.90 38.20
C GLU A 62 -1.83 9.17 37.02
N ILE A 63 -2.60 8.40 36.25
CA ILE A 63 -2.08 7.56 35.18
C ILE A 63 -2.60 8.04 33.82
N VAL A 64 -3.92 8.04 33.59
CA VAL A 64 -4.48 8.32 32.25
C VAL A 64 -4.20 9.75 31.81
N SER A 65 -4.41 10.76 32.66
CA SER A 65 -4.15 12.16 32.31
C SER A 65 -2.68 12.41 31.96
N LYS A 66 -1.74 11.81 32.71
CA LYS A 66 -0.29 11.93 32.42
C LYS A 66 0.09 11.20 31.13
N GLN A 67 -0.53 10.04 30.88
CA GLN A 67 -0.35 9.31 29.62
C GLN A 67 -0.85 10.13 28.43
N GLU A 68 -2.03 10.73 28.53
CA GLU A 68 -2.56 11.62 27.49
C GLU A 68 -1.68 12.85 27.26
N GLU A 69 -1.18 13.48 28.32
CA GLU A 69 -0.31 14.66 28.21
C GLU A 69 1.02 14.31 27.53
N ALA A 70 1.61 13.16 27.85
CA ALA A 70 2.84 12.69 27.20
C ALA A 70 2.65 12.22 25.75
N LEU A 71 1.44 11.77 25.41
CA LEU A 71 1.10 11.29 24.06
C LEU A 71 0.51 12.38 23.17
N LYS A 72 0.07 13.50 23.75
CA LYS A 72 -0.25 14.73 23.03
C LYS A 72 1.06 15.33 22.53
N GLY A 73 1.41 15.01 21.28
CA GLY A 73 2.41 15.74 20.49
C GLY A 73 1.88 17.10 20.05
#